data_AF-A0A564YKA2-F1
#
_entry.id   AF-A0A564YKA2-F1
#
_cell.length_a   1.000
_cell.length_b   1.000
_cell.length_c   1.000
_cell.angle_alpha   90.00
_cell.angle_beta   90.00
_cell.angle_gamma   90.00
#
_symmetry.space_group_name_H-M   'P 1'
#
loop_
_entity.id
_entity.type
_entity.pdbx_description
1 polymer ?
#
loop_
_entity_poly.entity_id
_entity_poly.type
_entity_poly.pdbx_seq_one_letter_code
_entity_poly.pdbx_strand_id
1 'polypeptide(L)'
;MVTLESIQSTYPNCADELTILKSAFPTETKFDLCNEGVYVNILVTPGVVGGPVNVCFKLRVLISSEYPRISPLVELLDPVGISDSDLSKLESDIKDVLHSSAGEYVIFSLIDFCREFVSSNIPSVDCSICFENFQREEDVNRSFCNHFFHNKCLLDYHNNLLSTYQSELGAILEKNPHCPKEMRPILRFPCPLCKKELPPLVEVPSDCV
;
A
#
# COMPACT_ATOMS: atom_id res chain seq x y z
N MET A 1 -9.15 21.65 14.99
CA MET A 1 -8.32 20.44 15.11
C MET A 1 -8.47 19.95 16.53
N VAL A 2 -8.84 18.69 16.73
CA VAL A 2 -8.94 18.09 18.06
C VAL A 2 -7.52 17.95 18.62
N THR A 3 -7.28 18.42 19.85
CA THR A 3 -5.98 18.26 20.53
C THR A 3 -6.00 16.99 21.37
N LEU A 4 -4.84 16.34 21.53
CA LEU A 4 -4.70 15.16 22.39
C LEU A 4 -5.19 15.45 23.82
N GLU A 5 -4.95 16.66 24.33
CA GLU A 5 -5.44 17.13 25.63
C GLU A 5 -6.98 17.09 25.75
N SER A 6 -7.70 17.49 24.69
CA SER A 6 -9.17 17.44 24.68
C SER A 6 -9.70 16.01 24.69
N ILE A 7 -8.99 15.08 24.05
CA ILE A 7 -9.31 13.65 24.06
C ILE A 7 -9.07 13.06 25.44
N GLN A 8 -7.92 13.33 26.05
CA GLN A 8 -7.53 12.82 27.37
C GLN A 8 -8.51 13.26 28.46
N SER A 9 -9.01 14.50 28.39
CA SER A 9 -10.02 15.00 29.33
C SER A 9 -11.37 14.28 29.17
N THR A 10 -11.75 13.94 27.94
CA THR A 10 -13.04 13.31 27.63
C THR A 10 -13.02 11.80 27.85
N TYR A 11 -11.88 11.15 27.60
CA TYR A 11 -11.67 9.70 27.68
C TYR A 11 -10.45 9.36 28.53
N PRO A 12 -10.52 9.56 29.86
CA PRO A 12 -9.39 9.33 30.76
C PRO A 12 -9.00 7.85 30.84
N ASN A 13 -9.90 6.94 30.49
CA ASN A 13 -9.70 5.49 30.51
C ASN A 13 -8.58 5.00 29.58
N CYS A 14 -8.29 5.74 28.50
CA CYS A 14 -7.25 5.41 27.51
C CYS A 14 -6.18 6.51 27.36
N ALA A 15 -6.24 7.56 28.18
CA ALA A 15 -5.39 8.75 28.04
C ALA A 15 -3.89 8.42 28.04
N ASP A 16 -3.44 7.58 28.97
CA ASP A 16 -2.03 7.19 29.09
C ASP A 16 -1.56 6.40 27.85
N GLU A 17 -2.35 5.40 27.42
CA GLU A 17 -2.03 4.57 26.25
C GLU A 17 -1.95 5.40 24.97
N LEU A 18 -2.91 6.33 24.76
CA LEU A 18 -2.90 7.24 23.61
C LEU A 18 -1.70 8.20 23.62
N THR A 19 -1.25 8.61 24.80
CA THR A 19 -0.07 9.48 24.97
C THR A 19 1.20 8.76 24.56
N ILE A 20 1.39 7.54 25.07
CA ILE A 20 2.53 6.70 24.73
C ILE A 20 2.49 6.39 23.22
N LEU A 21 1.32 6.08 22.69
CA LEU A 21 1.13 5.77 21.28
C LEU A 21 1.53 6.95 20.38
N LYS A 22 1.10 8.17 20.71
CA LYS A 22 1.46 9.36 19.95
C LYS A 22 2.96 9.66 20.03
N SER A 23 3.59 9.34 21.16
CA SER A 23 5.04 9.46 21.33
C SER A 23 5.80 8.41 20.52
N ALA A 24 5.30 7.17 20.45
CA ALA A 24 5.93 6.07 19.74
C ALA A 24 5.78 6.18 18.20
N PHE A 25 4.63 6.68 17.73
CA PHE A 25 4.27 6.78 16.32
C PHE A 25 3.75 8.18 15.96
N PRO A 26 4.61 9.21 16.02
CA PRO A 26 4.19 10.60 15.94
C PRO A 26 3.62 10.98 14.57
N THR A 27 4.10 10.37 13.49
CA THR A 27 3.73 10.68 12.11
C THR A 27 2.60 9.81 11.58
N GLU A 28 2.54 8.56 12.03
CA GLU A 28 1.64 7.52 11.55
C GLU A 28 0.27 7.59 12.24
N THR A 29 0.23 8.12 13.47
CA THR A 29 -0.97 8.14 14.31
C THR A 29 -1.73 9.45 14.23
N LYS A 30 -3.03 9.36 13.95
CA LYS A 30 -3.99 10.47 13.98
C LYS A 30 -5.17 10.10 14.88
N PHE A 31 -5.71 11.10 15.57
CA PHE A 31 -6.85 10.92 16.45
C PHE A 31 -8.02 11.78 16.00
N ASP A 32 -9.21 11.19 16.04
CA ASP A 32 -10.46 11.88 15.73
C ASP A 32 -11.49 11.55 16.82
N LEU A 33 -12.23 12.56 17.29
CA LEU A 33 -13.33 12.35 18.23
C LEU A 33 -14.60 11.97 17.47
N CYS A 34 -15.38 11.07 18.05
CA CYS A 34 -16.75 10.81 17.62
C CYS A 34 -17.69 10.71 18.83
N ASN A 35 -18.99 10.58 18.57
CA ASN A 35 -20.00 10.51 19.64
C ASN A 35 -19.87 9.24 20.49
N GLU A 36 -19.25 8.19 19.95
CA GLU A 36 -19.16 6.86 20.56
C GLU A 36 -17.80 6.61 21.23
N GLY A 37 -16.81 7.48 21.00
CA GLY A 37 -15.44 7.23 21.43
C GLY A 37 -14.37 8.06 20.71
N VAL A 38 -13.15 7.55 20.77
CA VAL A 38 -11.97 8.09 20.08
C VAL A 38 -11.60 7.15 18.95
N TYR A 39 -11.51 7.66 17.72
CA TYR A 39 -10.86 6.97 16.63
C TYR A 39 -9.36 7.20 16.68
N VAL A 40 -8.61 6.11 16.70
CA VAL A 40 -7.17 6.06 16.49
C VAL A 40 -6.93 5.51 15.10
N ASN A 41 -6.40 6.33 14.20
CA ASN A 41 -6.03 5.93 12.85
C ASN A 41 -4.51 5.81 12.78
N ILE A 42 -3.99 4.62 12.52
CA ILE A 42 -2.56 4.34 12.41
C ILE A 42 -2.28 3.80 11.02
N LEU A 43 -1.32 4.41 10.30
CA LEU A 43 -0.79 3.81 9.09
C LEU A 43 0.19 2.69 9.46
N VAL A 44 -0.14 1.44 9.15
CA VAL A 44 0.70 0.28 9.39
C VAL A 44 1.59 0.06 8.16
N THR A 45 2.90 0.12 8.38
CA THR A 45 3.93 -0.16 7.37
C THR A 45 4.97 -1.13 7.91
N PRO A 46 5.77 -1.77 7.03
CA PRO A 46 6.94 -2.53 7.44
C PRO A 46 7.89 -1.64 8.26
N GLY A 47 8.52 -2.20 9.29
CA GLY A 47 9.19 -1.41 10.34
C GLY A 47 10.45 -0.66 9.91
N VAL A 48 11.22 -1.17 8.94
CA VAL A 48 12.40 -0.50 8.37
C VAL A 48 12.28 -0.61 6.86
N VAL A 49 11.99 0.52 6.21
CA VAL A 49 11.85 0.54 4.75
C VAL A 49 13.09 1.21 4.17
N GLY A 50 14.03 0.40 3.67
CA GLY A 50 15.16 0.89 2.87
C GLY A 50 14.78 1.28 1.43
N GLY A 51 13.50 1.12 1.07
CA GLY A 51 12.97 1.23 -0.28
C GLY A 51 11.47 1.55 -0.32
N PRO A 52 10.75 1.18 -1.41
CA PRO A 52 9.32 1.44 -1.53
C PRO A 52 8.50 0.54 -0.58
N VAL A 53 7.46 1.11 0.04
CA VAL A 53 6.47 0.33 0.79
C VAL A 53 5.54 -0.37 -0.21
N ASN A 54 5.52 -1.70 -0.19
CA ASN A 54 4.68 -2.52 -1.06
C ASN A 54 3.42 -3.02 -0.34
N VAL A 55 3.52 -3.24 0.98
CA VAL A 55 2.41 -3.73 1.81
C VAL A 55 2.11 -2.72 2.90
N CYS A 56 0.88 -2.20 2.93
CA CYS A 56 0.43 -1.34 4.01
C CYS A 56 -1.09 -1.28 4.09
N PHE A 57 -1.61 -0.82 5.22
CA PHE A 57 -3.02 -0.50 5.42
C PHE A 57 -3.16 0.50 6.56
N LYS A 58 -4.35 1.08 6.71
CA LYS A 58 -4.69 1.91 7.86
C LYS A 58 -5.47 1.06 8.86
N LEU A 59 -4.93 0.95 10.07
CA LEU A 59 -5.62 0.37 11.21
C LEU A 59 -6.44 1.48 11.87
N ARG A 60 -7.76 1.34 11.85
CA ARG A 60 -8.67 2.24 12.57
C ARG A 60 -9.21 1.51 13.79
N VAL A 61 -9.00 2.11 14.96
CA VAL A 61 -9.43 1.58 16.25
C VAL A 61 -10.38 2.58 16.90
N LEU A 62 -11.60 2.15 17.19
CA LEU A 62 -12.57 2.94 17.96
C LEU A 62 -12.52 2.50 19.43
N ILE A 63 -12.13 3.44 20.27
CA ILE A 63 -12.03 3.26 21.72
C ILE A 63 -13.23 3.94 22.38
N SER A 64 -14.09 3.14 23.00
CA SER A 64 -15.23 3.65 23.76
C SER A 64 -14.82 4.07 25.18
N SER A 65 -15.74 4.70 25.90
CA SER A 65 -15.57 4.99 27.33
C SER A 65 -15.53 3.74 28.21
N GLU A 66 -15.92 2.57 27.68
CA GLU A 66 -15.91 1.29 28.40
C GLU A 66 -14.59 0.51 28.24
N TYR A 67 -13.69 0.96 27.37
CA TYR A 67 -12.37 0.37 27.24
C TYR A 67 -11.54 0.57 28.54
N PRO A 68 -10.73 -0.41 29.00
CA PRO A 68 -10.44 -1.70 28.37
C PRO A 68 -11.44 -2.83 28.68
N ARG A 69 -12.46 -2.58 29.51
CA ARG A 69 -13.46 -3.62 29.88
C ARG A 69 -14.14 -4.21 28.65
N ILE A 70 -14.44 -3.37 27.65
CA ILE A 70 -14.89 -3.81 26.33
C ILE A 70 -13.76 -3.56 25.33
N SER A 71 -13.40 -4.59 24.57
CA SER A 71 -12.39 -4.51 23.50
C SER A 71 -12.79 -3.45 22.46
N PRO A 72 -11.82 -2.73 21.88
CA PRO A 72 -12.12 -1.71 20.89
C PRO A 72 -12.66 -2.33 19.60
N LEU A 73 -13.39 -1.54 18.81
CA LEU A 73 -13.78 -1.93 17.47
C LEU A 73 -12.63 -1.62 16.51
N VAL A 74 -12.29 -2.57 15.64
CA VAL A 74 -11.15 -2.48 14.71
C VAL A 74 -11.62 -2.62 13.27
N GLU A 75 -11.11 -1.74 12.41
CA GLU A 75 -11.34 -1.76 10.96
C GLU A 75 -10.00 -1.65 10.21
N LEU A 76 -9.87 -2.42 9.13
CA LEU A 76 -8.75 -2.35 8.20
C LEU A 76 -9.18 -1.54 6.97
N LEU A 77 -8.47 -0.45 6.69
CA LEU A 77 -8.83 0.48 5.62
C LEU A 77 -7.69 0.62 4.61
N ASP A 78 -8.06 0.85 3.35
CA ASP A 78 -7.16 1.09 2.24
C ASP A 78 -5.99 0.06 2.16
N PRO A 79 -6.26 -1.25 2.18
CA PRO A 79 -5.21 -2.26 2.09
C PRO A 79 -4.49 -2.17 0.74
N VAL A 80 -3.17 -2.31 0.78
CA VAL A 80 -2.29 -2.27 -0.37
C VAL A 80 -1.38 -3.47 -0.35
N GLY A 81 -1.32 -4.20 -1.46
CA GLY A 81 -0.44 -5.36 -1.61
C GLY A 81 -0.89 -6.60 -0.85
N ILE A 82 -2.09 -6.60 -0.25
CA ILE A 82 -2.65 -7.72 0.51
C ILE A 82 -3.78 -8.32 -0.32
N SER A 83 -3.77 -9.63 -0.51
CA SER A 83 -4.86 -10.37 -1.17
C SER A 83 -6.11 -10.44 -0.29
N ASP A 84 -7.29 -10.63 -0.89
CA ASP A 84 -8.55 -10.73 -0.14
C ASP A 84 -8.54 -11.89 0.87
N SER A 85 -7.86 -13.00 0.53
CA SER A 85 -7.72 -14.15 1.43
C SER A 85 -6.87 -13.81 2.67
N ASP A 86 -5.76 -13.11 2.47
CA ASP A 86 -4.87 -12.74 3.57
C ASP A 86 -5.45 -11.61 4.40
N LEU A 87 -6.20 -10.68 3.78
CA LEU A 87 -6.95 -9.66 4.49
C LEU A 87 -8.02 -10.28 5.38
N SER A 88 -8.80 -11.23 4.85
CA SER A 88 -9.83 -11.96 5.61
C SER A 88 -9.22 -12.73 6.78
N LYS A 89 -8.04 -13.33 6.56
CA LYS A 89 -7.28 -14.02 7.62
C LYS A 89 -6.81 -13.04 8.68
N LEU A 90 -6.22 -11.92 8.29
CA LEU A 90 -5.76 -10.87 9.20
C LEU A 90 -6.92 -10.34 10.07
N GLU A 91 -8.10 -10.10 9.49
CA GLU A 91 -9.29 -9.70 10.24
C GLU A 91 -9.74 -10.76 11.25
N SER A 92 -9.61 -12.04 10.91
CA SER A 92 -9.90 -13.14 11.84
C SER A 92 -8.88 -13.17 12.97
N ASP A 93 -7.59 -13.10 12.66
CA ASP A 93 -6.52 -13.16 13.65
C ASP A 93 -6.58 -11.94 14.60
N ILE A 94 -6.96 -10.76 14.10
CA ILE A 94 -7.21 -9.57 14.94
C ILE A 94 -8.36 -9.83 15.93
N LYS A 95 -9.45 -10.49 15.51
CA LYS A 95 -10.55 -10.84 16.43
C LYS A 95 -10.08 -11.79 17.53
N ASP A 96 -9.21 -12.73 17.20
CA ASP A 96 -8.62 -13.64 18.19
C ASP A 96 -7.72 -12.90 19.18
N VAL A 97 -6.90 -11.94 18.71
CA VAL A 97 -6.12 -11.04 19.57
C VAL A 97 -7.04 -10.27 20.52
N LEU A 98 -8.08 -9.61 20.00
CA LEU A 98 -9.05 -8.85 20.79
C LEU A 98 -9.80 -9.70 21.83
N HIS A 99 -10.10 -10.96 21.50
CA HIS A 99 -10.75 -11.90 22.40
C HIS A 99 -9.79 -12.38 23.50
N SER A 100 -8.52 -12.63 23.15
CA SER A 100 -7.50 -13.08 24.10
C SER A 100 -7.09 -12.02 25.12
N SER A 101 -7.21 -10.74 24.76
CA SER A 101 -6.86 -9.58 25.60
C SER A 101 -8.09 -8.86 26.16
N ALA A 102 -9.23 -9.55 26.28
CA ALA A 102 -10.46 -8.94 26.78
C ALA A 102 -10.30 -8.42 28.22
N GLY A 103 -10.61 -7.14 28.44
CA GLY A 103 -10.42 -6.47 29.73
C GLY A 103 -9.04 -5.82 29.91
N GLU A 104 -8.14 -5.92 28.92
CA GLU A 104 -6.78 -5.40 28.97
C GLU A 104 -6.55 -4.28 27.94
N TYR A 105 -5.46 -3.53 28.15
CA TYR A 105 -4.99 -2.52 27.19
C TYR A 105 -4.28 -3.21 26.02
N VAL A 106 -4.87 -3.15 24.82
CA VAL A 106 -4.50 -4.02 23.68
C VAL A 106 -3.97 -3.26 22.46
N ILE A 107 -3.96 -1.92 22.45
CA ILE A 107 -3.67 -1.15 21.23
C ILE A 107 -2.25 -1.45 20.72
N PHE A 108 -1.26 -1.47 21.61
CA PHE A 108 0.11 -1.80 21.23
C PHE A 108 0.24 -3.23 20.70
N SER A 109 -0.38 -4.20 21.37
CA SER A 109 -0.39 -5.60 20.94
C SER A 109 -1.00 -5.75 19.54
N LEU A 110 -2.08 -5.02 19.24
CA LEU A 110 -2.67 -4.99 17.89
C LEU A 110 -1.72 -4.40 16.86
N ILE A 111 -1.06 -3.28 17.18
CA ILE A 111 -0.12 -2.63 16.27
C ILE A 111 1.06 -3.53 15.99
N ASP A 112 1.66 -4.13 17.02
CA ASP A 112 2.80 -5.02 16.88
C ASP A 112 2.42 -6.25 16.06
N PHE A 113 1.26 -6.85 16.32
CA PHE A 113 0.71 -7.93 15.51
C PHE A 113 0.55 -7.54 14.03
N CYS A 114 -0.06 -6.38 13.77
CA CYS A 114 -0.25 -5.87 12.42
C CYS A 114 1.08 -5.53 11.71
N ARG A 115 2.06 -5.02 12.44
CA ARG A 115 3.40 -4.71 11.90
C ARG A 115 4.19 -5.96 11.58
N GLU A 116 4.05 -7.02 12.39
CA GLU A 116 4.64 -8.32 12.12
C GLU A 116 4.03 -8.93 10.84
N PHE A 117 2.72 -8.80 10.66
CA PHE A 117 2.03 -9.28 9.45
C PHE A 117 2.59 -8.63 8.16
N VAL A 118 2.86 -7.32 8.17
CA VAL A 118 3.41 -6.62 6.98
C VAL A 118 4.94 -6.61 6.92
N SER A 119 5.63 -7.25 7.86
CA SER A 119 7.07 -7.10 8.07
C SER A 119 7.93 -7.48 6.85
N SER A 120 7.50 -8.49 6.08
CA SER A 120 8.23 -8.97 4.91
C SER A 120 8.26 -7.95 3.76
N ASN A 121 7.32 -7.00 3.73
CA ASN A 121 7.07 -6.09 2.61
C ASN A 121 6.89 -6.81 1.25
N ILE A 122 6.60 -8.11 1.25
CA ILE A 122 6.30 -8.88 0.04
C ILE A 122 4.78 -8.91 -0.11
N PRO A 123 4.23 -8.37 -1.21
CA PRO A 123 2.79 -8.39 -1.43
C PRO A 123 2.28 -9.81 -1.63
N SER A 124 1.12 -10.11 -1.05
CA SER A 124 0.45 -11.41 -1.21
C SER A 124 -0.53 -11.45 -2.37
N VAL A 125 -0.70 -10.33 -3.08
CA VAL A 125 -1.33 -10.32 -4.40
C VAL A 125 -0.38 -10.87 -5.46
N ASP A 126 -0.93 -11.36 -6.56
CA ASP A 126 -0.13 -11.92 -7.65
C ASP A 126 0.34 -10.85 -8.62
N CYS A 127 1.41 -11.17 -9.37
CA CYS A 127 1.80 -10.36 -10.50
C CYS A 127 0.67 -10.29 -11.52
N SER A 128 0.24 -9.07 -11.89
CA SER A 128 -0.89 -8.89 -12.81
C SER A 128 -0.60 -9.24 -14.27
N ILE A 129 0.59 -9.78 -14.59
CA ILE A 129 0.97 -10.25 -15.93
C ILE A 129 1.01 -11.77 -15.97
N CYS A 130 1.76 -12.41 -15.06
CA CYS A 130 1.94 -13.86 -15.06
C CYS A 130 1.05 -14.62 -14.08
N PHE A 131 0.36 -13.92 -13.17
CA PHE A 131 -0.50 -14.49 -12.12
C PHE A 131 0.23 -15.41 -11.13
N GLU A 132 1.52 -15.17 -10.94
CA GLU A 132 2.35 -15.87 -9.96
C GLU A 132 2.67 -14.95 -8.77
N ASN A 133 2.79 -15.54 -7.59
CA ASN A 133 3.12 -14.83 -6.34
C ASN A 133 4.54 -14.24 -6.37
N PHE A 134 4.77 -13.26 -5.51
CA PHE A 134 6.10 -12.71 -5.25
C PHE A 134 6.83 -13.56 -4.21
N GLN A 135 8.08 -13.93 -4.51
CA GLN A 135 8.92 -14.71 -3.59
C GLN A 135 9.91 -13.84 -2.83
N ARG A 136 10.28 -12.69 -3.41
CA ARG A 136 11.33 -11.81 -2.91
C ARG A 136 10.94 -10.36 -3.16
N GLU A 137 11.26 -9.48 -2.21
CA GLU A 137 10.93 -8.05 -2.30
C GLU A 137 11.60 -7.39 -3.50
N GLU A 138 12.84 -7.76 -3.83
CA GLU A 138 13.58 -7.18 -4.96
C GLU A 138 12.99 -7.50 -6.33
N ASP A 139 12.11 -8.50 -6.42
CA ASP A 139 11.41 -8.84 -7.66
C ASP A 139 10.13 -8.03 -7.84
N VAL A 140 9.67 -7.31 -6.81
CA VAL A 140 8.42 -6.56 -6.82
C VAL A 140 8.59 -5.22 -7.52
N ASN A 141 7.71 -4.94 -8.46
CA ASN A 141 7.49 -3.61 -9.02
C ASN A 141 6.08 -3.13 -8.68
N ARG A 142 5.97 -2.18 -7.77
CA ARG A 142 4.72 -1.46 -7.50
C ARG A 142 4.68 -0.19 -8.35
N SER A 143 3.77 -0.18 -9.32
CA SER A 143 3.47 1.04 -10.09
C SER A 143 2.77 2.09 -9.22
N PHE A 144 2.84 3.37 -9.61
CA PHE A 144 2.12 4.45 -8.90
C PHE A 144 0.59 4.28 -8.92
N CYS A 145 0.07 3.44 -9.83
CA CYS A 145 -1.34 3.09 -9.88
C CYS A 145 -1.71 1.90 -8.98
N ASN A 146 -0.79 1.46 -8.11
CA ASN A 146 -0.95 0.36 -7.14
C ASN A 146 -1.19 -1.02 -7.76
N HIS A 147 -0.69 -1.25 -8.98
CA HIS A 147 -0.60 -2.59 -9.54
C HIS A 147 0.81 -3.14 -9.40
N PHE A 148 0.87 -4.44 -9.15
CA PHE A 148 2.08 -5.18 -8.80
C PHE A 148 2.51 -6.08 -9.96
N PHE A 149 3.79 -6.02 -10.29
CA PHE A 149 4.39 -6.80 -11.36
C PHE A 149 5.72 -7.36 -10.92
N HIS A 150 6.14 -8.52 -11.41
CA HIS A 150 7.55 -8.85 -11.33
C HIS A 150 8.34 -7.86 -12.18
N ASN A 151 9.51 -7.44 -11.70
CA ASN A 151 10.42 -6.57 -12.45
C ASN A 151 10.69 -7.12 -13.86
N LYS A 152 10.93 -8.43 -13.97
CA LYS A 152 11.10 -9.12 -15.26
C LYS A 152 9.86 -9.04 -16.14
N CYS A 153 8.67 -9.36 -15.61
CA CYS A 153 7.43 -9.35 -16.39
C CYS A 153 7.13 -7.94 -16.93
N LEU A 154 7.33 -6.90 -16.12
CA LEU A 154 7.11 -5.52 -16.54
C LEU A 154 8.15 -5.06 -17.58
N LEU A 155 9.42 -5.49 -17.44
CA LEU A 155 10.46 -5.23 -18.43
C LEU A 155 10.17 -5.91 -19.77
N ASP A 156 9.79 -7.19 -19.75
CA ASP A 156 9.43 -7.94 -20.97
C ASP A 156 8.23 -7.28 -21.68
N TYR A 157 7.24 -6.83 -20.91
CA TYR A 157 6.11 -6.06 -21.44
C TYR A 157 6.56 -4.73 -22.09
N HIS A 158 7.45 -3.98 -21.45
CA HIS A 158 8.02 -2.75 -22.02
C HIS A 158 8.81 -3.02 -23.31
N ASN A 159 9.63 -4.07 -23.33
CA ASN A 159 10.43 -4.45 -24.50
C ASN A 159 9.56 -4.85 -25.69
N ASN A 160 8.43 -5.53 -25.45
CA ASN A 160 7.48 -5.88 -26.49
C ASN A 160 6.82 -4.63 -27.11
N LEU A 161 6.48 -3.63 -26.28
CA LEU A 161 5.97 -2.35 -26.77
C LEU A 161 7.01 -1.60 -27.59
N LEU A 162 8.27 -1.56 -27.12
CA LEU A 162 9.38 -0.96 -27.84
C LEU A 162 9.63 -1.64 -29.19
N SER A 163 9.63 -2.98 -29.25
CA SER A 163 9.81 -3.74 -30.49
C SER A 163 8.68 -3.49 -31.50
N THR A 164 7.44 -3.41 -31.01
CA THR A 164 6.27 -3.07 -31.84
C THR A 164 6.43 -1.67 -32.43
N TYR A 165 6.74 -0.69 -31.57
CA TYR A 165 7.01 0.68 -31.97
C TYR A 165 8.12 0.80 -33.03
N GLN A 166 9.25 0.12 -32.81
CA GLN A 166 10.39 0.13 -33.74
C GLN A 166 10.02 -0.46 -35.10
N SER A 167 9.22 -1.52 -35.12
CA SER A 167 8.73 -2.16 -36.35
C SER A 167 7.80 -1.25 -37.13
N GLU A 168 6.86 -0.58 -36.43
CA GLU A 168 5.95 0.40 -37.04
C GLU A 168 6.70 1.61 -37.60
N LEU A 169 7.63 2.16 -36.82
CA LEU A 169 8.47 3.27 -37.25
C LEU A 169 9.33 2.89 -38.46
N GLY A 170 9.95 1.71 -38.44
CA GLY A 170 10.73 1.18 -39.54
C GLY A 170 9.92 1.08 -40.84
N ALA A 171 8.72 0.53 -40.77
CA ALA A 171 7.82 0.42 -41.94
C ALA A 171 7.38 1.79 -42.50
N ILE A 172 7.24 2.81 -41.64
CA ILE A 172 6.94 4.19 -42.08
C ILE A 172 8.15 4.82 -42.76
N LEU A 173 9.34 4.69 -42.17
CA LEU A 173 10.57 5.28 -42.70
C LEU A 173 11.06 4.59 -43.97
N GLU A 174 10.78 3.28 -44.14
CA GLU A 174 11.05 2.58 -45.41
C GLU A 174 10.20 3.14 -46.56
N LYS A 175 8.92 3.48 -46.30
CA LYS A 175 8.01 4.08 -47.29
C LYS A 175 8.28 5.56 -47.52
N ASN A 176 8.66 6.29 -46.47
CA ASN A 176 9.00 7.70 -46.53
C ASN A 176 10.13 8.03 -45.53
N PRO A 177 11.40 8.04 -45.98
CA PRO A 177 12.54 8.34 -45.12
C PRO A 177 12.52 9.74 -44.50
N HIS A 178 11.77 10.66 -45.09
CA HIS A 178 11.62 12.05 -44.63
C HIS A 178 10.34 12.27 -43.82
N CYS A 179 9.68 11.21 -43.34
CA CYS A 179 8.49 11.33 -42.51
C CYS A 179 8.75 12.26 -41.31
N PRO A 180 8.00 13.38 -41.19
CA PRO A 180 8.14 14.33 -40.08
C PRO A 180 7.96 13.65 -38.72
N LYS A 181 8.66 14.13 -37.68
CA LYS A 181 8.61 13.50 -36.35
C LYS A 181 7.20 13.50 -35.75
N GLU A 182 6.41 14.54 -36.03
CA GLU A 182 5.04 14.66 -35.49
C GLU A 182 4.06 13.66 -36.11
N MET A 183 4.42 13.06 -37.25
CA MET A 183 3.62 12.04 -37.94
C MET A 183 4.05 10.62 -37.59
N ARG A 184 5.10 10.45 -36.76
CA ARG A 184 5.57 9.13 -36.31
C ARG A 184 4.70 8.64 -35.16
N PRO A 185 4.62 7.31 -34.94
CA PRO A 185 4.01 6.78 -33.73
C PRO A 185 4.71 7.36 -32.50
N ILE A 186 4.01 7.35 -31.36
CA ILE A 186 4.54 7.73 -30.06
C ILE A 186 4.67 6.46 -29.23
N LEU A 187 5.86 6.19 -28.69
CA LEU A 187 6.02 5.09 -27.77
C LEU A 187 5.28 5.40 -26.47
N ARG A 188 4.31 4.56 -26.14
CA ARG A 188 3.54 4.63 -24.89
C ARG A 188 3.89 3.43 -24.02
N PHE A 189 3.88 3.64 -22.71
CA PHE A 189 4.05 2.59 -21.73
C PHE A 189 2.84 2.52 -20.78
N PRO A 190 1.67 2.07 -21.25
CA PRO A 190 0.49 1.98 -20.42
C PRO A 190 0.61 0.80 -19.45
N CYS A 191 0.12 0.96 -18.23
CA CYS A 191 0.01 -0.11 -17.24
C CYS A 191 -0.73 -1.32 -17.85
N PRO A 192 -0.20 -2.56 -17.74
CA PRO A 192 -0.85 -3.75 -18.27
C PRO A 192 -2.31 -3.90 -17.84
N LEU A 193 -2.63 -3.53 -16.60
CA LEU A 193 -3.95 -3.72 -16.00
C LEU A 193 -4.91 -2.56 -16.25
N CYS A 194 -4.58 -1.34 -15.82
CA CYS A 194 -5.52 -0.19 -15.90
C CYS A 194 -5.21 0.82 -17.01
N LYS A 195 -4.18 0.57 -17.82
CA LYS A 195 -3.77 1.42 -18.96
C LYS A 195 -3.31 2.84 -18.61
N LYS A 196 -3.19 3.20 -17.32
CA LYS A 196 -2.55 4.46 -16.90
C LYS A 196 -1.10 4.51 -17.38
N GLU A 197 -0.64 5.66 -17.84
CA GLU A 197 0.70 5.81 -18.42
C GLU A 197 1.80 5.66 -17.35
N LEU A 198 2.67 4.67 -17.51
CA LEU A 198 3.79 4.42 -16.61
C LEU A 198 5.06 5.16 -17.07
N PRO A 199 5.96 5.54 -16.15
CA PRO A 199 7.27 6.08 -16.53
C PRO A 199 8.09 5.00 -17.28
N PRO A 200 8.85 5.38 -18.33
CA PRO A 200 9.69 4.43 -19.06
C PRO A 200 10.68 3.72 -18.13
N LEU A 201 10.88 2.41 -18.33
CA LEU A 201 11.84 1.61 -17.55
C LEU A 201 13.26 1.65 -18.11
N VAL A 202 13.40 2.06 -19.36
CA VAL A 202 14.68 2.12 -20.08
C VAL A 202 14.79 3.51 -20.70
N GLU A 203 16.00 4.03 -20.82
CA GLU A 203 16.23 5.26 -21.57
C GLU A 203 15.69 5.11 -23.00
N VAL A 204 14.70 5.93 -23.32
CA VAL A 204 14.12 5.98 -24.65
C VAL A 204 14.96 6.97 -25.46
N PRO A 205 15.52 6.58 -26.62
CA PRO A 205 16.26 7.51 -27.47
C PRO A 205 15.43 8.76 -27.78
N SER A 206 16.04 9.94 -27.79
CA SER A 206 15.36 11.23 -28.04
C SER A 206 14.67 11.32 -29.39
N ASP A 207 14.96 10.40 -30.32
CA ASP A 207 14.27 10.28 -31.59
C ASP A 207 12.94 9.52 -31.53
N CYS A 208 12.63 8.92 -30.36
CA CYS A 208 11.43 8.13 -30.10
C CYS A 208 10.40 8.83 -29.18
N VAL A 209 10.73 10.04 -28.69
CA VAL A 209 9.89 10.88 -27.81
C VAL A 209 9.40 12.10 -28.56
#